data_AF-A0A7X7PZK3-F1
#
_entry.id   AF-A0A7X7PZK3-F1
#
_cell.length_a   1.000
_cell.length_b   1.000
_cell.length_c   1.000
_cell.angle_alpha   90.00
_cell.angle_beta   90.00
_cell.angle_gamma   90.00
#
_symmetry.space_group_name_H-M   'P 1'
#
loop_
_entity.id
_entity.type
_entity.pdbx_description
1 polymer ?
#
loop_
_entity_poly.entity_id
_entity_poly.type
_entity_poly.pdbx_seq_one_letter_code
_entity_poly.pdbx_strand_id
1 'polypeptide(L)'
;LPIDRTGETLEAAPGFQLVVSYNPGYQRMLKDLKPSTRQRFVAIEFDFPSAEREIRIVVRESGTDEATAHMLVTLAQRLRALRDRGLAEEPSTRLLVAAASLIASGIPLKDACRAAIVSPLSDDPTLVAAMNDLVDASIV
;
A
#
# COMPACT_ATOMS: atom_id res chain seq x y z
N LEU A 1 -9.99 7.11 32.36
CA LEU A 1 -8.64 6.96 31.78
C LEU A 1 -7.66 7.64 32.74
N PRO A 2 -6.96 6.88 33.59
CA PRO A 2 -6.01 7.44 34.55
C PRO A 2 -4.80 8.03 33.82
N ILE A 3 -4.34 9.19 34.26
CA ILE A 3 -3.09 9.84 33.82
C ILE A 3 -2.14 9.87 35.02
N ASP A 4 -1.21 8.90 35.06
CA ASP A 4 -0.31 8.71 36.20
C ASP A 4 0.52 9.96 36.55
N ARG A 5 0.87 10.77 35.55
CA ARG A 5 1.69 11.99 35.76
C ARG A 5 0.93 13.14 36.41
N THR A 6 -0.38 13.24 36.22
CA THR A 6 -1.21 14.34 36.76
C THR A 6 -2.09 13.88 37.92
N GLY A 7 -2.23 12.58 38.12
CA GLY A 7 -3.15 12.00 39.11
C GLY A 7 -4.62 12.11 38.70
N GLU A 8 -4.90 12.58 37.49
CA GLU A 8 -6.26 12.77 36.99
C GLU A 8 -6.84 11.46 36.46
N THR A 9 -8.16 11.33 36.59
CA THR A 9 -8.92 10.28 35.89
C THR A 9 -9.89 10.94 34.95
N LEU A 10 -9.61 10.84 33.64
CA LEU A 10 -10.49 11.41 32.62
C LEU A 10 -11.68 10.49 32.35
N GLU A 11 -12.87 11.08 32.30
CA GLU A 11 -14.06 10.42 31.76
C GLU A 11 -14.10 10.63 30.24
N ALA A 12 -14.35 9.55 29.49
CA ALA A 12 -14.50 9.66 28.05
C ALA A 12 -15.81 10.38 27.74
N ALA A 13 -15.74 11.43 26.92
CA ALA A 13 -16.93 12.19 26.52
C ALA A 13 -17.93 11.30 25.74
N PRO A 14 -19.24 11.60 25.81
CA PRO A 14 -20.23 10.93 24.96
C PRO A 14 -19.83 11.00 23.48
N GLY A 15 -19.86 9.85 22.79
CA GLY A 15 -19.45 9.75 21.39
C GLY A 15 -17.95 9.52 21.15
N PHE A 16 -17.12 9.44 22.20
CA PHE A 16 -15.72 9.06 22.05
C PHE A 16 -15.59 7.68 21.38
N GLN A 17 -14.74 7.60 20.35
CA GLN A 17 -14.41 6.37 19.65
C GLN A 17 -12.89 6.27 19.46
N LEU A 18 -12.35 5.08 19.71
CA LEU A 18 -10.94 4.76 19.50
C LEU A 18 -10.79 3.84 18.29
N VAL A 19 -10.05 4.30 17.28
CA VAL A 19 -9.69 3.53 16.09
C VAL A 19 -8.17 3.39 16.03
N VAL A 20 -7.70 2.18 15.76
CA VAL A 20 -6.27 1.86 15.64
C VAL A 20 -6.05 1.08 14.34
N SER A 21 -4.94 1.33 13.65
CA SER A 21 -4.53 0.59 12.45
C SER A 21 -3.11 0.06 12.63
N TYR A 22 -2.85 -1.14 12.15
CA TYR A 22 -1.52 -1.75 12.09
C TYR A 22 -1.41 -2.72 10.91
N ASN A 23 -0.19 -2.93 10.39
CA ASN A 23 0.09 -3.88 9.32
C ASN A 23 0.65 -5.18 9.92
N PRO A 24 -0.09 -6.31 9.89
CA PRO A 24 0.41 -7.58 10.41
C PRO A 24 1.67 -8.04 9.67
N GLY A 25 2.66 -8.58 10.39
CA GLY A 25 3.88 -9.14 9.79
C GLY A 25 4.89 -8.14 9.24
N TYR A 26 4.57 -6.84 9.25
CA TYR A 26 5.46 -5.76 8.78
C TYR A 26 6.67 -5.54 9.71
N GLN A 27 6.52 -5.87 11.00
CA GLN A 27 7.57 -5.68 11.98
C GLN A 27 8.14 -7.04 12.39
N ARG A 28 9.44 -7.22 12.18
CA ARG A 28 10.22 -8.34 12.74
C ARG A 28 9.96 -8.43 14.26
N MET A 29 9.05 -9.32 14.66
CA MET A 29 8.87 -9.97 15.97
C MET A 29 8.72 -9.12 17.26
N LEU A 30 9.03 -7.82 17.30
CA LEU A 30 9.20 -7.08 18.57
C LEU A 30 8.12 -6.05 18.91
N LYS A 31 7.13 -5.82 18.05
CA LYS A 31 6.12 -4.74 18.24
C LYS A 31 4.69 -5.11 17.83
N ASP A 32 4.37 -6.39 17.72
CA ASP A 32 2.98 -6.79 17.52
C ASP A 32 2.11 -6.36 18.71
N LEU A 33 0.85 -6.02 18.43
CA LEU A 33 -0.12 -5.77 19.49
C LEU A 33 -0.27 -7.03 20.34
N LYS A 34 0.02 -6.89 21.64
CA LYS A 34 -0.14 -7.97 22.62
C LYS A 34 -1.55 -8.57 22.48
N PRO A 35 -1.72 -9.91 22.58
CA PRO A 35 -3.04 -10.54 22.45
C PRO A 35 -4.12 -9.89 23.33
N SER A 36 -3.77 -9.52 24.56
CA SER A 36 -4.67 -8.82 25.48
C SER A 36 -5.13 -7.45 24.98
N THR A 37 -4.31 -6.75 24.19
CA THR A 37 -4.70 -5.48 23.55
C THR A 37 -5.63 -5.75 22.37
N ARG A 38 -5.30 -6.74 21.52
CA ARG A 38 -6.14 -7.11 20.37
C ARG A 38 -7.55 -7.56 20.79
N GLN A 39 -7.67 -8.29 21.89
CA GLN A 39 -8.95 -8.76 22.44
C GLN A 39 -9.86 -7.64 22.97
N ARG A 40 -9.42 -6.38 22.94
CA ARG A 40 -10.24 -5.19 23.33
C ARG A 40 -10.83 -4.44 22.13
N PHE A 41 -10.58 -4.91 20.91
CA PHE A 41 -11.05 -4.28 19.68
C PHE A 41 -11.89 -5.25 18.86
N VAL A 42 -12.83 -4.70 18.10
CA VAL A 42 -13.36 -5.36 16.90
C VAL A 42 -12.36 -5.13 15.78
N ALA A 43 -12.03 -6.18 15.02
CA ALA A 43 -11.06 -6.11 13.93
C ALA A 43 -11.76 -6.12 12.56
N ILE A 44 -11.26 -5.28 11.65
CA ILE A 44 -11.60 -5.33 10.23
C ILE A 44 -10.29 -5.52 9.50
N GLU A 45 -10.20 -6.58 8.71
CA GLU A 45 -9.04 -6.87 7.88
C GLU A 45 -9.20 -6.21 6.52
N PHE A 46 -8.13 -5.57 6.06
CA PHE A 46 -8.06 -4.96 4.74
C PHE A 46 -7.00 -5.68 3.93
N ASP A 47 -7.32 -5.88 2.66
CA ASP A 47 -6.40 -6.34 1.64
C ASP A 47 -6.55 -5.44 0.41
N PHE A 48 -5.72 -5.64 -0.60
CA PHE A 48 -5.85 -4.94 -1.87
C PHE A 48 -7.25 -5.18 -2.47
N PRO A 49 -7.86 -4.16 -3.10
CA PRO A 49 -9.16 -4.32 -3.74
C PRO A 49 -9.12 -5.35 -4.88
N SER A 50 -10.30 -5.81 -5.32
CA SER A 50 -10.39 -6.53 -6.60
C SER A 50 -9.87 -5.63 -7.73
N ALA A 51 -9.34 -6.23 -8.80
CA ALA A 51 -8.77 -5.50 -9.94
C ALA A 51 -9.70 -4.39 -10.44
N GLU A 52 -10.98 -4.72 -10.66
CA GLU A 52 -12.00 -3.78 -11.12
C GLU A 52 -12.20 -2.58 -10.15
N ARG A 53 -12.15 -2.82 -8.84
CA ARG A 53 -12.26 -1.76 -7.83
C ARG A 53 -10.98 -0.92 -7.76
N GLU A 54 -9.82 -1.57 -7.83
CA GLU A 54 -8.53 -0.88 -7.78
C GLU A 54 -8.34 0.02 -9.01
N ILE A 55 -8.74 -0.42 -10.20
CA ILE A 55 -8.75 0.38 -11.43
C ILE A 55 -9.59 1.64 -11.23
N ARG A 56 -10.83 1.51 -10.72
CA ARG A 56 -11.69 2.66 -10.45
C ARG A 56 -11.08 3.64 -9.44
N ILE A 57 -10.41 3.13 -8.41
CA ILE A 57 -9.71 3.97 -7.43
C ILE A 57 -8.58 4.73 -8.13
N VAL A 58 -7.75 4.04 -8.91
CA VAL A 58 -6.62 4.67 -9.62
C VAL A 58 -7.12 5.73 -10.59
N VAL A 59 -8.11 5.44 -11.43
CA VAL A 59 -8.72 6.41 -12.35
C VAL A 59 -9.21 7.64 -11.59
N ARG A 60 -10.01 7.43 -10.52
CA ARG A 60 -10.61 8.53 -9.76
C ARG A 60 -9.58 9.41 -9.06
N GLU A 61 -8.58 8.80 -8.44
CA GLU A 61 -7.62 9.53 -7.59
C GLU A 61 -6.48 10.18 -8.38
N SER A 62 -6.18 9.68 -9.58
CA SER A 62 -5.09 10.22 -10.42
C SER A 62 -5.56 11.05 -11.62
N GLY A 63 -6.81 10.88 -12.07
CA GLY A 63 -7.30 11.46 -13.32
C GLY A 63 -6.76 10.82 -14.59
N THR A 64 -6.07 9.67 -14.48
CA THR A 64 -5.61 8.90 -15.66
C THR A 64 -6.77 8.18 -16.37
N ASP A 65 -6.53 7.72 -17.59
CA ASP A 65 -7.50 6.91 -18.34
C ASP A 65 -7.57 5.45 -17.86
N GLU A 66 -8.67 4.77 -18.20
CA GLU A 66 -8.92 3.40 -17.74
C GLU A 66 -7.90 2.38 -18.26
N ALA A 67 -7.33 2.58 -19.46
CA ALA A 67 -6.33 1.66 -20.02
C ALA A 67 -5.02 1.76 -19.23
N THR A 68 -4.58 2.97 -18.90
CA THR A 68 -3.42 3.21 -18.03
C THR A 68 -3.64 2.59 -16.65
N ALA A 69 -4.79 2.82 -16.02
CA ALA A 69 -5.11 2.25 -14.71
C ALA A 69 -5.16 0.71 -14.74
N HIS A 70 -5.75 0.13 -15.78
CA HIS A 70 -5.78 -1.33 -15.99
C HIS A 70 -4.38 -1.92 -16.09
N MET A 71 -3.50 -1.30 -16.87
CA MET A 71 -2.10 -1.73 -17.00
C MET A 71 -1.36 -1.66 -15.66
N LEU A 72 -1.50 -0.56 -14.91
CA LEU A 72 -0.86 -0.41 -13.60
C LEU A 72 -1.34 -1.45 -12.59
N VAL A 73 -2.65 -1.73 -12.54
CA VAL A 73 -3.21 -2.76 -11.65
C VAL A 73 -2.76 -4.15 -12.06
N THR A 74 -2.68 -4.44 -13.35
CA THR A 74 -2.17 -5.73 -13.86
C THR A 74 -0.70 -5.92 -13.48
N LEU A 75 0.13 -4.87 -13.63
CA LEU A 75 1.52 -4.87 -13.19
C LEU A 75 1.61 -5.11 -11.67
N ALA A 76 0.79 -4.41 -10.87
CA ALA A 76 0.75 -4.56 -9.43
C ALA A 76 0.45 -6.00 -8.99
N GLN A 77 -0.50 -6.67 -9.65
CA GLN A 77 -0.83 -8.06 -9.37
C GLN A 77 0.34 -9.01 -9.64
N ARG A 78 1.05 -8.81 -10.76
CA ARG A 78 2.26 -9.59 -11.09
C ARG A 78 3.36 -9.38 -10.06
N LEU A 79 3.57 -8.12 -9.63
CA LEU A 79 4.56 -7.76 -8.61
C LEU A 79 4.20 -8.30 -7.22
N ARG A 80 2.93 -8.25 -6.81
CA ARG A 80 2.43 -8.83 -5.55
C ARG A 80 2.72 -10.33 -5.47
N ALA A 81 2.59 -11.04 -6.59
CA ALA A 81 2.95 -12.46 -6.67
C ALA A 81 4.46 -12.75 -6.49
N LEU A 82 5.33 -11.73 -6.46
CA LEU A 82 6.76 -11.89 -6.17
C LEU A 82 7.11 -11.78 -4.68
N ARG A 83 6.13 -11.57 -3.78
CA ARG A 83 6.37 -11.46 -2.33
C ARG A 83 7.24 -12.61 -1.78
N ASP A 84 6.91 -13.83 -2.13
CA ASP A 84 7.65 -15.03 -1.68
C ASP A 84 9.05 -15.17 -2.32
N ARG A 85 9.41 -14.28 -3.24
CA ARG A 85 10.69 -14.28 -3.98
C ARG A 85 11.64 -13.16 -3.54
N GLY A 86 11.42 -12.59 -2.35
CA GLY A 86 12.34 -11.64 -1.72
C GLY A 86 11.91 -10.18 -1.76
N LEU A 87 10.70 -9.89 -2.28
CA LEU A 87 10.14 -8.54 -2.20
C LEU A 87 9.68 -8.27 -0.76
N ALA A 88 10.29 -7.28 -0.11
CA ALA A 88 10.02 -6.98 1.30
C ALA A 88 8.58 -6.49 1.53
N GLU A 89 8.05 -5.72 0.58
CA GLU A 89 6.70 -5.17 0.60
C GLU A 89 6.09 -5.22 -0.79
N GLU A 90 4.79 -5.45 -0.86
CA GLU A 90 4.06 -5.46 -2.12
C GLU A 90 3.72 -4.02 -2.58
N PRO A 91 3.59 -3.75 -3.89
CA PRO A 91 3.14 -2.45 -4.36
C PRO A 91 1.75 -2.12 -3.84
N SER A 92 1.67 -1.08 -3.02
CA SER A 92 0.40 -0.57 -2.51
C SER A 92 -0.39 0.18 -3.60
N THR A 93 -1.71 0.26 -3.44
CA THR A 93 -2.56 1.10 -4.30
C THR A 93 -2.11 2.57 -4.32
N ARG A 94 -1.47 3.05 -3.25
CA ARG A 94 -0.87 4.39 -3.20
C ARG A 94 0.23 4.58 -4.26
N LEU A 95 1.07 3.57 -4.48
CA LEU A 95 2.11 3.64 -5.50
C LEU A 95 1.52 3.65 -6.91
N LEU A 96 0.40 2.94 -7.12
CA LEU A 96 -0.32 2.97 -8.40
C LEU A 96 -0.94 4.33 -8.67
N VAL A 97 -1.56 4.94 -7.66
CA VAL A 97 -2.08 6.32 -7.77
C VAL A 97 -0.95 7.30 -8.08
N ALA A 98 0.21 7.18 -7.41
CA ALA A 98 1.36 8.03 -7.69
C ALA A 98 1.88 7.85 -9.13
N ALA A 99 2.07 6.61 -9.59
CA ALA A 99 2.49 6.32 -10.96
C ALA A 99 1.50 6.87 -12.00
N ALA A 100 0.20 6.65 -11.78
CA ALA A 100 -0.86 7.15 -12.64
C ALA A 100 -0.88 8.69 -12.71
N SER A 101 -0.70 9.37 -11.57
CA SER A 101 -0.65 10.84 -11.52
C SER A 101 0.57 11.39 -12.26
N LEU A 102 1.72 10.71 -12.18
CA LEU A 102 2.89 11.08 -12.98
C LEU A 102 2.60 10.94 -14.49
N ILE A 103 1.99 9.83 -14.90
CA ILE A 103 1.61 9.60 -16.31
C ILE A 103 0.61 10.64 -16.78
N ALA A 104 -0.42 10.94 -15.99
CA ALA A 104 -1.41 11.97 -16.30
C ALA A 104 -0.79 13.37 -16.43
N SER A 105 0.33 13.63 -15.75
CA SER A 105 1.10 14.88 -15.90
C SER A 105 2.06 14.90 -17.10
N GLY A 106 2.10 13.85 -17.91
CA GLY A 106 2.92 13.75 -19.13
C GLY A 106 4.28 13.08 -18.93
N ILE A 107 4.54 12.49 -17.77
CA ILE A 107 5.77 11.71 -17.55
C ILE A 107 5.64 10.38 -18.30
N PRO A 108 6.67 9.95 -19.06
CA PRO A 108 6.64 8.66 -19.74
C PRO A 108 6.34 7.51 -18.79
N LEU A 109 5.52 6.57 -19.24
CA LEU A 109 5.05 5.43 -18.44
C LEU A 109 6.19 4.68 -17.73
N LYS A 110 7.28 4.37 -18.45
CA LYS A 110 8.44 3.68 -17.86
C LYS A 110 9.07 4.47 -16.71
N ASP A 111 9.23 5.77 -16.90
CA ASP A 111 9.85 6.65 -15.90
C ASP A 111 8.94 6.81 -14.68
N ALA A 112 7.63 6.93 -14.90
CA ALA A 112 6.63 6.98 -13.84
C ALA A 112 6.60 5.69 -13.01
N CYS A 113 6.57 4.52 -13.66
CA CYS A 113 6.61 3.22 -12.97
C CYS A 113 7.92 3.04 -12.22
N ARG A 114 9.06 3.42 -12.82
CA ARG A 114 10.36 3.33 -12.14
C ARG A 114 10.39 4.19 -10.87
N ALA A 115 9.99 5.46 -10.98
CA ALA A 115 10.04 6.41 -9.88
C ALA A 115 9.03 6.10 -8.76
N ALA A 116 7.80 5.72 -9.11
CA ALA A 116 6.71 5.55 -8.14
C ALA A 116 6.49 4.11 -7.68
N ILE A 117 6.94 3.09 -8.43
CA ILE A 117 6.72 1.69 -8.09
C ILE A 117 8.05 0.98 -7.82
N VAL A 118 8.98 0.97 -8.78
CA VAL A 118 10.19 0.13 -8.67
C VAL A 118 11.13 0.63 -7.58
N SER A 119 11.56 1.90 -7.64
CA SER A 119 12.54 2.47 -6.71
C SER A 119 12.08 2.48 -5.24
N PRO A 120 10.79 2.73 -4.92
CA PRO A 120 10.33 2.63 -3.52
C PRO A 120 10.29 1.21 -2.95
N LEU A 121 10.23 0.17 -3.79
CA LEU A 121 10.07 -1.21 -3.34
C LEU A 121 11.40 -1.93 -3.07
N SER A 122 12.49 -1.51 -3.71
CA SER A 122 13.79 -2.15 -3.51
C SER A 122 14.95 -1.31 -4.03
N ASP A 123 16.07 -1.38 -3.31
CA ASP A 123 17.39 -0.96 -3.78
C ASP A 123 18.24 -2.14 -4.29
N ASP A 124 17.74 -3.39 -4.20
CA ASP A 124 18.46 -4.57 -4.68
C ASP A 124 18.49 -4.59 -6.22
N PRO A 125 19.67 -4.57 -6.86
CA PRO A 125 19.77 -4.49 -8.32
C PRO A 125 19.07 -5.62 -9.07
N THR A 126 19.01 -6.83 -8.49
CA THR A 126 18.41 -8.00 -9.13
C THR A 126 16.89 -7.88 -9.11
N LEU A 127 16.31 -7.52 -7.97
CA LEU A 127 14.87 -7.25 -7.85
C LEU A 127 14.45 -6.06 -8.71
N VAL A 128 15.24 -4.98 -8.70
CA VAL A 128 14.98 -3.81 -9.55
C VAL A 128 14.98 -4.19 -11.03
N ALA A 129 15.95 -4.99 -11.49
CA ALA A 129 15.97 -5.48 -12.88
C ALA A 129 14.71 -6.30 -13.21
N ALA A 130 14.36 -7.27 -12.36
CA ALA A 130 13.17 -8.11 -12.57
C ALA A 130 11.85 -7.30 -12.59
N MET A 131 11.73 -6.29 -11.74
CA MET A 131 10.56 -5.39 -11.74
C MET A 131 10.52 -4.52 -13.01
N ASN A 132 11.65 -4.03 -13.49
CA ASN A 132 11.71 -3.29 -14.76
C ASN A 132 11.34 -4.18 -15.95
N ASP A 133 11.77 -5.43 -15.98
CA ASP A 133 11.37 -6.39 -17.03
C ASP A 133 9.85 -6.60 -17.04
N LEU A 134 9.22 -6.64 -15.86
CA LEU A 134 7.76 -6.72 -15.74
C LEU A 134 7.06 -5.45 -16.21
N VAL A 135 7.62 -4.27 -15.93
CA VAL A 135 7.12 -2.99 -16.46
C VAL A 135 7.17 -3.02 -17.98
N ASP A 136 8.31 -3.40 -18.55
CA ASP A 136 8.50 -3.46 -20.01
C ASP A 136 7.55 -4.46 -20.68
N ALA A 137 7.31 -5.61 -20.07
CA ALA A 137 6.36 -6.61 -20.56
C ALA A 137 4.88 -6.21 -20.39
N SER A 138 4.58 -5.13 -19.65
CA SER A 138 3.22 -4.63 -19.43
C SER A 138 2.84 -3.50 -20.37
N ILE A 139 3.81 -2.95 -21.11
CA ILE A 139 3.62 -1.91 -22.12
C ILE A 139 3.46 -2.60 -23.47
N VAL A 140 2.23 -2.78 -23.92
CA VAL A 140 1.87 -3.31 -25.25
C VAL A 140 1.03 -2.29 -25.99
#